data_AF-A0A6N7AHI1-F1
#
_entry.id   AF-A0A6N7AHI1-F1
#
_cell.length_a   1.000
_cell.length_b   1.000
_cell.length_c   1.000
_cell.angle_alpha   90.00
_cell.angle_beta   90.00
_cell.angle_gamma   90.00
#
_symmetry.space_group_name_H-M   'P 1'
#
loop_
_entity.id
_entity.type
_entity.pdbx_description
1 polymer ?
#
loop_
_entity_poly.entity_id
_entity_poly.type
_entity_poly.pdbx_seq_one_letter_code
_entity_poly.pdbx_strand_id
1 'polypeptide(L)' 'MDGQVKGRSGADPFVIALAASTNPVMTVVTEEHPGKVRIPDVCRDERIPCIDLADLIEQENWQFS' A
#
# COMPACT_ATOMS: atom_id res chain seq x y z
N MET A 1 -20.07 -11.90 18.30
CA MET A 1 -18.92 -11.10 17.84
C MET A 1 -18.79 -11.37 16.35
N ASP A 2 -19.60 -10.66 15.56
CA ASP A 2 -19.77 -10.88 14.12
C ASP A 2 -18.57 -10.31 13.36
N GLY A 3 -17.47 -11.10 13.33
CA GLY A 3 -16.20 -10.73 12.73
C GLY A 3 -16.13 -10.83 11.20
N GLN A 4 -17.26 -10.69 10.49
CA GLN A 4 -17.25 -10.59 9.02
C GLN A 4 -18.26 -9.55 8.57
N VAL A 5 -17.84 -8.28 8.59
CA VAL A 5 -18.42 -7.29 7.69
C VAL A 5 -18.16 -7.81 6.28
N LYS A 6 -19.22 -8.22 5.58
CA LYS A 6 -19.25 -8.57 4.16
C LYS A 6 -19.05 -7.30 3.30
N GLY A 7 -17.90 -6.70 3.49
CA GLY A 7 -17.33 -5.56 2.79
C GLY A 7 -15.82 -5.65 2.96
N ARG A 8 -15.25 -6.80 2.56
CA ARG A 8 -13.81 -7.05 2.62
C ARG A 8 -13.12 -5.93 1.84
N SER A 9 -12.31 -5.16 2.56
CA SER A 9 -11.46 -4.09 2.06
C SER A 9 -10.76 -4.55 0.79
N GLY A 10 -10.88 -3.79 -0.31
CA GLY A 10 -10.13 -4.18 -1.51
C GLY A 10 -8.63 -3.85 -1.40
N ALA A 11 -8.18 -3.23 -0.30
CA ALA A 11 -6.79 -3.16 0.14
C ALA A 11 -6.57 -4.07 1.35
N ASP A 12 -5.41 -4.71 1.46
CA ASP A 12 -5.09 -5.54 2.62
C ASP A 12 -4.90 -4.67 3.90
N PRO A 13 -5.72 -4.86 4.95
CA PRO A 13 -5.67 -4.00 6.13
C PRO A 13 -4.38 -4.17 6.94
N PHE A 14 -3.71 -5.32 6.87
CA PHE A 14 -2.45 -5.52 7.59
C PHE A 14 -1.29 -4.77 6.92
N VAL A 15 -1.27 -4.74 5.58
CA VAL A 15 -0.29 -3.94 4.82
C VAL A 15 -0.45 -2.45 5.15
N ILE A 16 -1.68 -1.94 5.10
CA ILE A 16 -1.98 -0.52 5.41
C ILE A 16 -1.64 -0.19 6.86
N ALA A 17 -2.05 -1.02 7.81
CA ALA A 17 -1.79 -0.80 9.23
C ALA A 17 -0.28 -0.80 9.53
N LEU A 18 0.49 -1.73 8.95
CA LEU A 18 1.92 -1.79 9.15
C LEU A 18 2.60 -0.51 8.65
N ALA A 19 2.27 -0.08 7.43
CA ALA A 19 2.87 1.11 6.84
C ALA A 19 2.60 2.37 7.69
N ALA A 20 1.35 2.55 8.12
CA ALA A 20 0.92 3.67 8.94
C ALA A 20 1.45 3.64 10.39
N SER A 21 1.82 2.46 10.91
CA SER A 21 2.25 2.30 12.31
C SER A 21 3.68 2.78 12.61
N THR A 22 4.44 3.11 11.57
CA THR A 22 5.86 3.46 11.68
C THR A 22 6.10 4.96 11.57
N ASN A 23 7.22 5.44 12.12
CA ASN A 23 7.66 6.83 12.00
C ASN A 23 9.16 6.88 11.67
N PRO A 24 9.56 7.29 10.44
CA PRO A 24 8.69 7.77 9.36
C PRO A 24 7.75 6.68 8.82
N VAL A 25 6.62 7.11 8.24
CA VAL A 25 5.65 6.23 7.58
C VAL A 25 6.35 5.48 6.44
N MET A 26 6.13 4.16 6.34
CA MET A 26 6.70 3.35 5.25
C MET A 26 5.98 3.58 3.93
N THR A 27 6.73 3.44 2.84
CA THR A 27 6.17 3.36 1.48
C THR A 27 5.59 1.97 1.22
N VAL A 28 4.35 1.92 0.71
CA VAL A 28 3.73 0.69 0.21
C VAL A 28 4.07 0.49 -1.25
N VAL A 29 4.66 -0.64 -1.60
CA VAL A 29 4.97 -1.00 -3.00
C VAL A 29 3.90 -1.97 -3.50
N THR A 30 3.25 -1.65 -4.62
CA THR A 30 2.17 -2.48 -5.18
C THR A 30 2.06 -2.34 -6.70
N GLU A 31 1.72 -3.45 -7.37
CA GLU A 31 1.38 -3.47 -8.80
C GLU A 31 -0.15 -3.36 -9.04
N GLU A 32 -0.92 -3.10 -7.98
CA GLU A 32 -2.34 -2.80 -8.12
C GLU A 32 -2.55 -1.43 -8.76
N HIS A 33 -3.52 -1.34 -9.67
CA HIS A 33 -3.97 -0.06 -10.20
C HIS A 33 -5.16 0.48 -9.40
N PRO A 34 -5.34 1.82 -9.31
CA PRO A 34 -6.50 2.42 -8.66
C PRO A 34 -7.83 1.83 -9.14
N GLY A 35 -8.78 1.66 -8.24
CA GLY A 35 -10.06 1.02 -8.53
C GLY A 35 -11.05 1.15 -7.37
N LYS A 36 -12.14 0.38 -7.38
CA LYS A 36 -13.12 0.45 -6.29
C LYS A 36 -12.53 -0.21 -5.03
N VAL A 37 -11.84 0.58 -4.23
CA VAL A 37 -11.20 0.26 -2.93
C VAL A 37 -9.91 -0.57 -3.07
N ARG A 38 -8.90 -0.18 -3.86
CA ARG A 38 -7.61 -0.93 -3.97
C ARG A 38 -6.54 -0.35 -3.06
N ILE A 39 -5.37 -0.99 -2.97
CA ILE A 39 -4.24 -0.48 -2.16
C ILE A 39 -3.92 0.99 -2.51
N PRO A 40 -3.77 1.40 -3.80
CA PRO A 40 -3.48 2.80 -4.14
C PRO A 40 -4.55 3.79 -3.66
N ASP A 41 -5.83 3.37 -3.64
CA ASP A 41 -6.92 4.24 -3.18
C ASP A 41 -6.84 4.47 -1.68
N VAL A 42 -6.61 3.41 -0.90
CA VAL A 42 -6.46 3.53 0.56
C VAL A 42 -5.19 4.28 0.92
N CYS A 43 -4.06 4.01 0.25
CA CYS A 43 -2.82 4.74 0.47
C CYS A 43 -2.98 6.24 0.19
N ARG A 44 -3.67 6.62 -0.90
CA ARG A 44 -3.98 8.02 -1.23
C ARG A 44 -4.82 8.67 -0.14
N ASP A 45 -5.90 8.01 0.29
CA ASP A 45 -6.86 8.58 1.23
C ASP A 45 -6.25 8.72 2.65
N GLU A 46 -5.37 7.79 3.04
CA GLU A 46 -4.65 7.79 4.33
C GLU A 46 -3.29 8.53 4.29
N ARG A 47 -2.91 9.09 3.13
CA ARG A 47 -1.62 9.77 2.89
C ARG A 47 -0.38 8.91 3.18
N ILE A 48 -0.48 7.62 2.89
CA ILE A 48 0.63 6.67 2.95
C ILE A 48 1.36 6.72 1.59
N PRO A 49 2.69 6.91 1.54
CA PRO A 49 3.42 6.86 0.28
C PRO A 49 3.20 5.52 -0.42
N CYS A 50 2.92 5.54 -1.72
CA CYS A 50 2.65 4.34 -2.49
C CYS A 50 3.20 4.47 -3.90
N ILE A 51 3.95 3.46 -4.35
CA ILE A 51 4.66 3.41 -5.63
C ILE A 51 4.58 2.00 -6.22
N ASP A 52 4.91 1.85 -7.50
CA ASP A 52 5.10 0.53 -8.12
C ASP A 52 6.54 0.01 -7.95
N LEU A 53 6.82 -1.21 -8.43
CA LEU A 53 8.15 -1.80 -8.33
C LEU A 53 9.19 -1.05 -9.18
N ALA A 54 8.80 -0.50 -10.33
CA ALA A 54 9.72 0.22 -11.21
C ALA A 54 10.19 1.52 -10.53
N ASP A 55 9.25 2.27 -9.95
CA ASP A 55 9.54 3.45 -9.14
C ASP A 55 10.47 3.13 -7.97
N LEU A 56 10.26 2.00 -7.27
CA LEU A 56 11.14 1.58 -6.17
C LEU A 56 12.57 1.32 -6.67
N ILE A 57 12.71 0.58 -7.77
CA ILE A 57 14.00 0.26 -8.39
C ILE A 57 14.75 1.55 -8.75
N GLU A 58 14.05 2.53 -9.32
CA GLU A 58 14.62 3.83 -9.69
C GLU A 58 15.00 4.66 -8.46
N GLN A 59 14.13 4.76 -7.44
CA GLN A 59 14.38 5.52 -6.22
C GLN A 59 15.57 4.99 -5.41
N GLU A 60 15.68 3.66 -5.31
CA GLU A 60 16.73 2.99 -4.54
C GLU A 60 17.99 2.71 -5.37
N ASN A 61 18.01 3.11 -6.65
CA ASN A 61 19.14 2.96 -7.57
C ASN A 61 19.69 1.52 -7.61
N TRP A 62 18.80 0.52 -7.71
CA TRP A 62 19.18 -0.89 -7.72
C TRP A 62 20.12 -1.19 -8.88
N GLN A 63 21.15 -1.99 -8.60
CA GLN A 63 22.11 -2.47 -9.59
C GLN A 63 21.83 -3.94 -9.90
N PHE A 64 21.69 -4.27 -11.18
CA PHE A 64 21.54 -5.64 -11.64
C PHE A 64 22.87 -6.08 -12.27
N SER A 65 23.48 -7.13 -11.70
CA SER A 65 24.78 -7.69 -12.11
C SER A 65 24.63 -9.04 -12.80
#